data_AF-A0A173ZTP4-F1
#
_entry.id   AF-A0A173ZTP4-F1
#
_cell.length_a   1.000
_cell.length_b   1.000
_cell.length_c   1.000
_cell.angle_alpha   90.00
_cell.angle_beta   90.00
_cell.angle_gamma   90.00
#
_symmetry.space_group_name_H-M   'P 1'
#
loop_
_entity.id
_entity.type
_entity.pdbx_description
1 polymer ?
#
loop_
_entity_poly.entity_id
_entity_poly.type
_entity_poly.pdbx_seq_one_letter_code
_entity_poly.pdbx_strand_id
1 'polypeptide(L)'
;MNNNRGGERTIYDESLFRIFLWSGFPIFMILLFACVAISGIVFIYRHSDPEGVKIIIFCFAVLIPVSYGSPFVSLFKAWKQQHKIGIFWKERTDHHLPEWKRDWYLICDRGGFILEHRSYIKRIIGCREETERADHARGKVYYITFEDIDGKKHTLKFSYESWALEFQKWFEKQTYEKENVEL
;
A
#
# COMPACT_ATOMS: atom_id res chain seq x y z
N MET A 1 3.84 36.00 -15.15
CA MET A 1 2.74 35.03 -14.92
C MET A 1 2.78 34.00 -16.04
N ASN A 2 3.50 32.90 -15.84
CA ASN A 2 3.38 31.64 -16.59
C ASN A 2 4.33 30.62 -15.95
N ASN A 3 3.83 29.82 -15.02
CA ASN A 3 4.52 28.61 -14.57
C ASN A 3 3.63 27.45 -14.99
N ASN A 4 3.85 26.98 -16.22
CA ASN A 4 3.39 25.66 -16.66
C ASN A 4 4.08 24.62 -15.78
N ARG A 5 3.51 24.36 -14.59
CA ARG A 5 3.85 23.18 -13.79
C ARG A 5 3.22 21.97 -14.46
N GLY A 6 3.86 21.52 -15.54
CA GLY A 6 3.84 20.11 -15.92
C GLY A 6 4.65 19.29 -14.91
N GLY A 7 4.39 19.49 -13.61
CA GLY A 7 4.91 18.61 -12.58
C GLY A 7 4.15 17.31 -12.69
N GLU A 8 4.88 16.21 -12.86
CA GLU A 8 4.30 14.87 -12.78
C GLU A 8 3.42 14.79 -11.53
N ARG A 9 2.14 14.45 -11.72
CA ARG A 9 1.24 14.21 -10.58
C ARG A 9 1.83 13.08 -9.77
N THR A 10 2.17 13.37 -8.52
CA THR A 10 2.71 12.36 -7.62
C THR A 10 1.56 11.66 -6.89
N ILE A 11 1.79 10.46 -6.35
CA ILE A 11 0.79 9.75 -5.50
C ILE A 11 0.38 10.65 -4.30
N TYR A 12 1.27 11.55 -3.90
CA TYR A 12 1.02 12.55 -2.88
C TYR A 12 0.09 13.68 -3.32
N ASP A 13 -0.39 13.78 -4.55
CA ASP A 13 -1.43 14.75 -4.90
C ASP A 13 -2.85 14.17 -4.72
N GLU A 14 -2.93 12.87 -4.42
CA GLU A 14 -4.20 12.16 -4.36
C GLU A 14 -4.84 12.18 -2.97
N SER A 15 -6.18 12.08 -2.94
CA SER A 15 -6.92 11.92 -1.69
C SER A 15 -6.64 10.55 -1.07
N LEU A 16 -6.79 10.42 0.25
CA LEU A 16 -6.60 9.14 0.95
C LEU A 16 -7.48 8.03 0.37
N PHE A 17 -8.72 8.37 0.00
CA PHE A 17 -9.64 7.44 -0.65
C PHE A 17 -9.14 6.98 -2.02
N ARG A 18 -8.55 7.90 -2.80
CA ARG A 18 -8.01 7.57 -4.12
C ARG A 18 -6.74 6.70 -4.01
N ILE A 19 -5.88 6.96 -3.03
CA ILE A 19 -4.73 6.09 -2.69
C ILE A 19 -5.20 4.70 -2.30
N PHE A 20 -6.23 4.60 -1.45
CA PHE A 20 -6.85 3.34 -1.10
C PHE A 20 -7.32 2.58 -2.36
N LEU A 21 -8.05 3.24 -3.26
CA LEU A 21 -8.50 2.62 -4.50
C LEU A 21 -7.33 2.15 -5.38
N TRP A 22 -6.33 3.01 -5.60
CA TRP A 22 -5.16 2.67 -6.42
C TRP A 22 -4.33 1.53 -5.86
N SER A 23 -4.21 1.43 -4.54
CA SER A 23 -3.43 0.36 -3.92
C SER A 23 -4.02 -1.05 -4.15
N GLY A 24 -5.35 -1.18 -4.21
CA GLY A 24 -6.03 -2.46 -4.49
C GLY A 24 -6.29 -2.73 -5.98
N PHE A 25 -6.22 -1.69 -6.82
CA PHE A 25 -6.60 -1.77 -8.23
C PHE A 25 -5.81 -2.80 -9.06
N PRO A 26 -4.48 -2.94 -8.93
CA PRO A 26 -3.71 -3.95 -9.66
C PRO A 26 -4.17 -5.38 -9.34
N ILE A 27 -4.36 -5.70 -8.06
CA ILE A 27 -4.84 -7.02 -7.62
C ILE A 27 -6.26 -7.25 -8.11
N PHE A 28 -7.13 -6.24 -8.00
CA PHE A 28 -8.48 -6.30 -8.51
C PHE A 28 -8.51 -6.64 -10.01
N MET A 29 -7.67 -5.99 -10.82
CA MET A 29 -7.59 -6.25 -12.26
C MET A 29 -7.10 -7.66 -12.57
N ILE A 30 -6.04 -8.13 -11.91
CA ILE A 30 -5.53 -9.50 -12.09
C ILE A 30 -6.61 -10.53 -11.75
N LEU A 31 -7.28 -10.37 -10.62
CA LEU A 31 -8.34 -11.27 -10.19
C LEU A 31 -9.58 -11.18 -11.09
N LEU A 32 -9.89 -10.00 -11.63
CA LEU A 32 -11.00 -9.81 -12.57
C LEU A 32 -10.75 -10.59 -13.86
N PHE A 33 -9.54 -10.48 -14.44
CA PHE A 33 -9.17 -11.27 -15.63
C PHE A 33 -9.24 -12.77 -15.34
N ALA A 34 -8.77 -13.22 -14.17
CA ALA A 34 -8.88 -14.62 -13.76
C ALA A 34 -10.35 -15.07 -13.63
N CYS A 35 -11.22 -14.25 -13.03
CA CYS A 35 -12.65 -14.54 -12.90
C CYS A 35 -13.33 -14.62 -14.27
N VAL A 36 -13.01 -13.72 -15.21
CA VAL A 36 -13.55 -13.75 -16.58
C VAL A 36 -13.08 -15.01 -17.31
N ALA A 37 -11.81 -15.38 -17.21
CA ALA A 37 -11.29 -16.60 -17.82
C ALA A 37 -11.95 -17.87 -17.26
N ILE A 38 -12.07 -17.99 -15.93
CA ILE A 38 -12.78 -19.10 -15.28
C ILE A 38 -14.24 -19.15 -15.71
N SER A 39 -14.90 -17.99 -15.75
CA SER A 39 -16.31 -17.91 -16.18
C SER A 39 -16.49 -18.39 -17.62
N GLY A 40 -15.60 -17.99 -18.55
CA GLY A 40 -15.62 -18.46 -19.93
C GLY A 40 -15.44 -19.97 -20.05
N ILE A 41 -14.49 -20.55 -19.31
CA ILE A 41 -14.26 -22.00 -19.28
C ILE A 41 -15.49 -22.72 -18.70
N VAL A 42 -16.02 -22.27 -17.57
CA VAL A 42 -17.21 -22.87 -16.95
C VAL A 42 -18.41 -22.80 -17.89
N PHE A 43 -18.58 -21.68 -18.61
CA PHE A 43 -19.67 -21.52 -19.56
C PHE A 43 -19.58 -22.50 -20.74
N ILE A 44 -18.37 -22.74 -21.26
CA ILE A 44 -18.12 -23.69 -22.35
C ILE A 44 -18.32 -25.15 -21.89
N TYR A 45 -17.82 -25.51 -20.70
CA TYR A 45 -17.83 -26.91 -20.24
C TYR A 45 -19.14 -27.34 -19.56
N ARG A 46 -19.84 -26.43 -18.89
CA ARG A 46 -21.05 -26.72 -18.10
C ARG A 46 -22.33 -26.10 -18.65
N HIS A 47 -22.28 -25.47 -19.82
CA HIS A 47 -23.47 -24.99 -20.55
C HIS A 47 -24.55 -24.33 -19.66
N SER A 48 -24.15 -23.35 -18.84
CA SER A 48 -25.04 -22.61 -17.92
C SER A 48 -25.77 -23.46 -16.87
N ASP A 49 -25.25 -24.62 -16.51
CA ASP A 49 -25.76 -25.41 -15.39
C ASP A 49 -25.82 -24.55 -14.11
N PRO A 50 -26.85 -24.75 -13.26
CA PRO A 50 -27.03 -23.98 -12.04
C PRO A 50 -25.83 -24.07 -11.09
N GLU A 51 -25.05 -25.15 -11.14
CA GLU A 51 -23.79 -25.27 -10.40
C GLU A 51 -22.67 -24.40 -10.99
N GLY A 52 -22.56 -24.32 -12.31
CA GLY A 52 -21.61 -23.44 -12.99
C GLY A 52 -21.89 -21.97 -12.68
N VAL A 53 -23.16 -21.57 -12.69
CA VAL A 53 -23.58 -20.20 -12.33
C VAL A 53 -23.22 -19.86 -10.89
N LYS A 54 -23.40 -20.80 -9.94
CA LYS A 54 -23.01 -20.59 -8.53
C LYS A 54 -21.50 -20.35 -8.39
N ILE A 55 -20.67 -21.09 -9.12
CA ILE A 55 -19.21 -20.91 -9.12
C ILE A 55 -18.86 -19.51 -9.62
N ILE A 56 -19.47 -19.08 -10.73
CA ILE A 56 -19.25 -17.74 -11.30
C ILE A 56 -19.62 -16.65 -10.29
N ILE A 57 -20.82 -16.72 -9.72
CA ILE A 57 -21.28 -15.75 -8.70
C ILE A 57 -20.33 -15.73 -7.51
N PHE A 58 -19.89 -16.89 -7.03
CA PHE A 58 -18.96 -16.98 -5.91
C PHE A 58 -17.61 -16.32 -6.25
N CYS A 59 -17.05 -16.58 -7.43
CA CYS A 59 -15.80 -15.95 -7.89
C CYS A 59 -15.90 -14.42 -7.91
N PHE A 60 -17.01 -13.87 -8.43
CA PHE A 60 -17.22 -12.41 -8.43
C PHE A 60 -17.50 -11.85 -7.02
N ALA A 61 -18.16 -12.61 -6.15
CA ALA A 61 -18.46 -12.17 -4.78
C ALA A 61 -17.19 -12.02 -3.92
N VAL A 62 -16.20 -12.91 -4.09
CA VAL A 62 -14.95 -12.85 -3.34
C VAL A 62 -13.92 -11.89 -3.94
N LEU A 63 -14.13 -11.42 -5.17
CA LEU A 63 -13.23 -10.52 -5.89
C LEU A 63 -12.89 -9.27 -5.08
N ILE A 64 -13.92 -8.53 -4.64
CA ILE A 64 -13.75 -7.26 -3.93
C ILE A 64 -13.12 -7.46 -2.54
N PRO A 65 -13.60 -8.39 -1.68
CA PRO A 65 -12.97 -8.65 -0.40
C PRO A 65 -11.49 -9.02 -0.50
N VAL A 66 -11.10 -9.85 -1.48
CA VAL A 66 -9.72 -10.30 -1.64
C VAL A 66 -8.84 -9.16 -2.15
N SER A 67 -9.31 -8.34 -3.10
CA SER A 67 -8.51 -7.25 -3.65
C SER A 67 -8.38 -6.05 -2.73
N TYR A 68 -9.40 -5.76 -1.90
CA TYR A 68 -9.44 -4.57 -1.04
C TYR A 68 -9.31 -4.86 0.46
N GLY A 69 -9.13 -6.12 0.87
CA GLY A 69 -8.89 -6.47 2.28
C GLY A 69 -7.62 -5.81 2.84
N SER A 70 -6.47 -5.96 2.18
CA SER A 70 -5.21 -5.35 2.62
C SER A 70 -5.25 -3.81 2.59
N PRO A 71 -5.73 -3.15 1.50
CA PRO A 71 -5.93 -1.71 1.47
C PRO A 71 -6.83 -1.19 2.60
N PHE A 72 -7.85 -1.95 2.98
CA PHE A 72 -8.77 -1.56 4.06
C PHE A 72 -8.07 -1.59 5.42
N VAL A 73 -7.24 -2.60 5.69
CA VAL A 73 -6.41 -2.65 6.90
C VAL A 73 -5.44 -1.47 6.95
N SER A 74 -4.80 -1.13 5.83
CA SER A 74 -3.94 0.05 5.69
C SER A 74 -4.69 1.36 5.98
N LEU A 75 -5.89 1.51 5.43
CA LEU A 75 -6.75 2.68 5.66
C LEU A 75 -7.13 2.82 7.13
N PHE A 76 -7.52 1.71 7.78
CA PHE A 76 -7.88 1.71 9.20
C PHE A 76 -6.69 2.10 10.09
N LYS A 77 -5.48 1.61 9.79
CA LYS A 77 -4.25 2.03 10.48
C LYS A 77 -3.99 3.52 10.32
N ALA A 78 -4.08 4.03 9.10
CA ALA A 78 -3.90 5.44 8.79
C ALA A 78 -4.89 6.33 9.55
N TRP A 79 -6.17 5.96 9.60
CA TRP A 79 -7.18 6.69 10.37
C TRP A 79 -6.91 6.67 11.87
N LYS A 80 -6.57 5.50 12.42
CA LYS A 80 -6.22 5.39 13.85
C LYS A 80 -5.04 6.29 14.20
N GLN A 81 -4.03 6.34 13.34
CA GLN A 81 -2.90 7.26 13.48
C GLN A 81 -3.38 8.71 13.44
N GLN A 82 -4.10 9.12 12.38
CA GLN A 82 -4.57 10.50 12.18
C GLN A 82 -5.38 11.00 13.37
N HIS A 83 -6.32 10.19 13.88
CA HIS A 83 -7.10 10.54 15.07
C HIS A 83 -6.25 10.72 16.32
N LYS A 84 -5.14 10.01 16.41
CA LYS A 84 -4.28 10.02 17.60
C LYS A 84 -3.34 11.23 17.63
N ILE A 85 -2.80 11.62 16.48
CA ILE A 85 -1.92 12.79 16.35
C ILE A 85 -2.70 14.09 16.10
N GLY A 86 -3.97 14.01 15.69
CA GLY A 86 -4.79 15.16 15.34
C GLY A 86 -4.40 15.85 14.03
N ILE A 87 -3.61 15.19 13.19
CA ILE A 87 -3.12 15.69 11.89
C ILE A 87 -3.68 14.80 10.80
N PHE A 88 -4.46 15.39 9.90
CA PHE A 88 -5.15 14.66 8.83
C PHE A 88 -4.43 14.77 7.50
N TRP A 89 -4.44 13.68 6.71
CA TRP A 89 -3.89 13.67 5.35
C TRP A 89 -4.48 14.76 4.45
N LYS A 90 -5.75 15.11 4.66
CA LYS A 90 -6.45 16.13 3.90
C LYS A 90 -5.91 17.55 4.16
N GLU A 91 -5.31 17.80 5.33
CA GLU A 91 -4.89 19.12 5.80
C GLU A 91 -3.40 19.40 5.55
N ARG A 92 -2.71 18.49 4.86
CA ARG A 92 -1.27 18.61 4.62
C ARG A 92 -0.91 19.82 3.75
N THR A 93 0.23 20.41 4.07
CA THR A 93 0.78 21.58 3.38
C THR A 93 2.14 21.32 2.75
N ASP A 94 2.73 20.14 2.99
CA ASP A 94 4.09 19.74 2.62
C ASP A 94 4.23 19.13 1.21
N HIS A 95 3.14 19.03 0.43
CA HIS A 95 3.14 18.42 -0.91
C HIS A 95 4.19 19.00 -1.87
N HIS A 96 4.51 20.29 -1.72
CA HIS A 96 5.48 21.00 -2.57
C HIS A 96 6.95 20.72 -2.18
N LEU A 97 7.19 20.13 -1.01
CA LEU A 97 8.54 19.80 -0.55
C LEU A 97 9.01 18.48 -1.19
N PRO A 98 10.33 18.27 -1.32
CA PRO A 98 10.87 16.97 -1.71
C PRO A 98 10.50 15.91 -0.66
N GLU A 99 10.33 14.65 -1.08
CA GLU A 99 9.75 13.57 -0.26
C GLU A 99 10.43 13.39 1.10
N TRP A 100 11.77 13.45 1.17
CA TRP A 100 12.54 13.34 2.41
C TRP A 100 12.26 14.46 3.43
N LYS A 101 11.79 15.64 2.98
CA LYS A 101 11.37 16.76 3.84
C LYS A 101 9.91 16.68 4.27
N ARG A 102 9.10 15.84 3.62
CA ARG A 102 7.67 15.70 3.94
C ARG A 102 7.50 15.08 5.32
N ASP A 103 6.43 15.46 6.00
CA ASP A 103 6.06 14.92 7.30
C ASP A 103 5.27 13.63 7.18
N TRP A 104 4.74 13.35 5.98
CA TRP A 104 4.11 12.08 5.64
C TRP A 104 4.99 11.21 4.75
N TYR A 105 5.08 9.93 5.10
CA TYR A 105 5.62 8.87 4.26
C TYR A 105 4.47 8.10 3.63
N LEU A 106 4.50 7.93 2.30
CA LEU A 106 3.51 7.14 1.57
C LEU A 106 4.19 6.22 0.56
N ILE A 107 3.86 4.93 0.62
CA ILE A 107 4.22 3.95 -0.39
C ILE A 107 3.11 2.91 -0.57
N CYS A 108 2.89 2.45 -1.80
CA CYS A 108 2.02 1.31 -2.10
C CYS A 108 2.86 0.04 -2.13
N ASP A 109 2.56 -0.91 -1.24
CA ASP A 109 3.31 -2.16 -1.12
C ASP A 109 2.37 -3.31 -0.70
N ARG A 110 2.69 -4.53 -1.14
CA ARG A 110 2.01 -5.80 -0.80
C ARG A 110 0.49 -5.76 -0.95
N GLY A 111 0.01 -5.09 -1.98
CA GLY A 111 -1.42 -4.96 -2.25
C GLY A 111 -2.15 -4.03 -1.29
N GLY A 112 -1.45 -3.17 -0.57
CA GLY A 112 -2.00 -2.10 0.24
C GLY A 112 -1.10 -0.86 0.15
N PHE A 113 -1.17 -0.03 1.18
CA PHE A 113 -0.29 1.13 1.29
C PHE A 113 0.18 1.32 2.74
N ILE A 114 1.34 1.92 2.89
CA ILE A 114 1.90 2.35 4.17
C ILE A 114 1.82 3.87 4.18
N LEU A 115 1.07 4.42 5.14
CA LEU A 115 0.95 5.86 5.34
C LEU A 115 1.28 6.18 6.80
N GLU A 116 2.44 6.76 7.02
CA GLU A 116 2.97 7.06 8.36
C GLU A 116 3.31 8.55 8.46
N HIS A 117 3.03 9.14 9.61
CA HIS A 117 3.38 10.54 9.89
C HIS A 117 4.56 10.57 10.83
N ARG A 118 5.52 11.44 10.59
CA ARG A 118 6.76 11.49 11.36
C ARG A 118 6.50 11.71 12.86
N SER A 119 5.59 12.62 13.21
CA SER A 119 5.22 12.87 14.61
C SER A 119 4.50 11.71 15.30
N TYR A 120 4.04 10.70 14.56
CA TYR A 120 3.50 9.48 15.16
C TYR A 120 4.61 8.54 15.65
N ILE A 121 5.79 8.62 15.05
CA ILE A 121 6.94 7.77 15.33
C ILE A 121 7.84 8.46 16.34
N LYS A 122 8.01 7.85 17.51
CA LYS A 122 8.92 8.35 18.54
C LYS A 122 10.38 8.01 18.23
N ARG A 123 10.64 6.77 17.80
CA ARG A 123 11.96 6.31 17.33
C ARG A 123 11.86 5.01 16.55
N ILE A 124 12.81 4.77 15.67
CA ILE A 124 13.02 3.46 15.05
C ILE A 124 13.82 2.58 16.02
N ILE A 125 13.34 1.37 16.28
CA ILE A 125 13.92 0.40 17.23
C ILE A 125 14.88 -0.55 16.52
N GLY A 126 14.58 -0.94 15.28
CA GLY A 126 15.45 -1.85 14.54
C GLY A 126 14.93 -2.22 13.16
N CYS A 127 15.84 -2.76 12.35
CA CYS A 127 15.57 -3.32 11.03
C CYS A 127 15.91 -4.81 11.05
N ARG A 128 15.08 -5.65 10.45
CA ARG A 128 15.33 -7.09 10.32
C ARG A 128 14.97 -7.56 8.92
N GLU A 129 15.86 -8.32 8.30
CA GLU A 129 15.55 -9.09 7.11
C GLU A 129 15.08 -10.48 7.53
N GLU A 130 13.94 -10.94 7.00
CA GLU A 130 13.51 -12.32 7.13
C GLU A 130 13.17 -12.90 5.76
N THR A 131 13.44 -14.19 5.59
CA THR A 131 12.98 -14.92 4.41
C THR A 131 11.56 -15.41 4.68
N GLU A 132 10.58 -14.85 3.99
CA GLU A 132 9.21 -15.35 4.06
C GLU A 132 9.13 -16.61 3.18
N ARG A 133 8.83 -17.75 3.81
CA ARG A 133 8.50 -18.99 3.11
C ARG A 133 6.99 -19.07 2.98
N ALA A 134 6.47 -18.72 1.80
CA ALA A 134 5.19 -19.24 1.35
C ALA A 134 5.44 -20.56 0.62
N ASP A 135 4.50 -21.50 0.67
CA ASP A 135 4.64 -22.84 0.09
C ASP A 135 5.06 -22.84 -1.39
N HIS A 136 4.85 -21.73 -2.11
CA HIS A 136 5.12 -21.59 -3.55
C HIS A 136 5.98 -20.37 -3.91
N ALA A 137 6.49 -19.61 -2.94
CA ALA A 137 7.36 -18.45 -3.19
C ALA A 137 8.32 -18.18 -2.01
N ARG A 138 9.61 -18.03 -2.32
CA ARG A 138 10.61 -17.49 -1.40
C ARG A 138 10.85 -16.03 -1.74
N GLY A 139 10.52 -15.13 -0.82
CA GLY A 139 10.82 -13.72 -0.92
C GLY A 139 11.58 -13.23 0.31
N LYS A 140 12.54 -12.33 0.11
CA LYS A 140 13.09 -11.53 1.21
C LYS A 140 12.05 -10.49 1.61
N VAL A 141 11.86 -10.30 2.91
CA VAL A 141 10.97 -9.28 3.46
C VAL A 141 11.73 -8.49 4.49
N TYR A 142 11.59 -7.17 4.42
CA TYR A 142 12.33 -6.24 5.24
C TYR A 142 11.38 -5.63 6.27
N TYR A 143 11.71 -5.82 7.54
CA TYR A 143 10.90 -5.41 8.68
C TYR A 143 11.52 -4.19 9.34
N ILE A 144 10.74 -3.14 9.52
CA ILE A 144 11.12 -1.99 10.36
C ILE A 144 10.24 -1.97 11.58
N THR A 145 10.87 -2.00 12.75
CA THR A 145 10.16 -1.87 14.03
C THR A 145 10.36 -0.47 14.57
N PHE A 146 9.28 0.20 14.94
CA PHE A 146 9.31 1.54 15.51
C PHE A 146 8.43 1.63 16.76
N GLU A 147 8.76 2.60 17.61
CA GLU A 147 7.97 2.97 18.79
C GLU A 147 7.06 4.14 18.43
N ASP A 148 5.76 4.05 18.70
CA ASP A 148 4.84 5.18 18.54
C ASP A 148 4.91 6.17 19.71
N ILE A 149 4.16 7.27 19.61
CA ILE A 149 4.06 8.30 20.65
C ILE A 149 3.64 7.78 22.04
N ASP A 150 2.94 6.64 22.14
CA ASP A 150 2.54 6.04 23.42
C ASP A 150 3.57 5.03 23.95
N GLY A 151 4.67 4.81 23.22
CA GLY A 151 5.62 3.75 23.55
C GLY A 151 5.25 2.37 23.00
N LYS A 152 4.21 2.25 22.17
CA LYS A 152 3.81 0.95 21.59
C LYS A 152 4.70 0.61 20.41
N LYS A 153 5.12 -0.65 20.34
CA LYS A 153 5.93 -1.15 19.23
C LYS A 153 5.03 -1.53 18.05
N HIS A 154 5.41 -1.06 16.87
CA HIS A 154 4.78 -1.38 15.60
C HIS A 154 5.82 -1.92 14.64
N THR A 155 5.37 -2.73 13.69
CA THR A 155 6.24 -3.32 12.67
C THR A 155 5.66 -3.06 11.29
N LEU A 156 6.47 -2.44 10.44
CA LEU A 156 6.22 -2.27 9.01
C LEU A 156 6.92 -3.39 8.25
N LYS A 157 6.27 -3.87 7.20
CA LYS A 157 6.82 -4.88 6.29
C LYS A 157 6.99 -4.26 4.91
N PHE A 158 8.18 -4.40 4.35
CA PHE A 158 8.53 -3.94 3.01
C PHE A 158 8.92 -5.11 2.12
N SER A 159 8.51 -5.07 0.86
CA SER A 159 8.92 -6.06 -0.15
C SER A 159 10.35 -5.88 -0.64
N TYR A 160 10.90 -4.66 -0.54
CA TYR A 160 12.23 -4.31 -1.03
C TYR A 160 13.08 -3.64 0.06
N GLU A 161 14.39 -3.91 0.03
CA GLU A 161 15.36 -3.30 0.95
C GLU A 161 15.43 -1.79 0.77
N SER A 162 15.39 -1.34 -0.49
CA SER A 162 15.44 0.08 -0.86
C SER A 162 14.31 0.87 -0.20
N TRP A 163 13.10 0.30 -0.08
CA TRP A 163 11.96 0.95 0.58
C TRP A 163 12.12 1.00 2.10
N ALA A 164 12.70 -0.04 2.70
CA ALA A 164 13.05 -0.02 4.11
C ALA A 164 14.13 1.06 4.40
N LEU A 165 15.15 1.14 3.56
CA LEU A 165 16.20 2.16 3.67
C LEU A 165 15.63 3.58 3.44
N GLU A 166 14.75 3.74 2.47
CA GLU A 166 14.04 4.99 2.17
C GLU A 166 13.25 5.47 3.39
N PHE A 167 12.50 4.59 4.04
CA PHE A 167 11.75 4.92 5.24
C PHE A 167 12.65 5.42 6.39
N GLN A 168 13.81 4.79 6.60
CA GLN A 168 14.78 5.23 7.62
C GLN A 168 15.33 6.62 7.29
N LYS A 169 15.79 6.83 6.06
CA LYS A 169 16.32 8.13 5.60
C LYS A 169 15.24 9.22 5.67
N TRP A 170 14.01 8.90 5.27
CA TRP A 170 12.86 9.78 5.41
C TRP A 170 12.67 10.19 6.87
N PHE A 171 12.65 9.25 7.82
CA PHE A 171 12.49 9.54 9.25
C PHE A 171 13.60 10.48 9.79
N GLU A 172 14.82 10.32 9.31
CA GLU A 172 15.99 11.12 9.70
C GLU A 172 16.12 12.47 8.95
N LYS A 173 15.22 12.78 8.01
CA LYS A 173 15.31 13.95 7.10
C LYS A 173 16.57 13.94 6.22
N GLN A 174 17.07 12.76 5.89
CA GLN A 174 18.21 12.60 4.99
C GLN A 174 17.75 12.54 3.54
N THR A 175 18.53 13.15 2.65
CA THR A 175 18.33 13.04 1.20
C THR A 175 18.55 11.61 0.73
N TYR A 176 17.65 11.13 -0.13
CA TYR A 176 17.79 9.87 -0.84
C TYR A 176 17.42 10.07 -2.30
N GLU A 177 18.15 9.39 -3.17
CA GLU A 177 17.75 9.23 -4.57
C GLU A 177 16.81 8.04 -4.66
N LYS A 178 15.68 8.20 -5.35
CA LYS A 178 14.89 7.05 -5.77
C LYS A 178 15.69 6.36 -6.86
N GLU A 179 16.19 5.16 -6.59
CA GLU A 179 16.46 4.25 -7.68
C GLU A 179 15.12 4.02 -8.38
N ASN A 180 15.04 4.36 -9.68
CA ASN A 180 13.90 4.02 -10.51
C ASN A 180 13.81 2.49 -10.55
N VAL A 181 13.10 1.90 -9.60
CA VAL A 181 12.63 0.53 -9.73
C VAL A 181 11.54 0.62 -10.78
N GLU A 182 11.90 0.36 -12.03
CA GLU A 182 10.94 0.16 -13.12
C GLU A 182 9.92 -0.89 -12.64
N LEU A 183 8.67 -0.44 -12.48
CA LEU A 183 7.50 -1.27 -12.17
C LEU A 183 7.09 -2.07 -13.40
#